data_AF-A0A9P7BXT2-F1
#
_entry.id   AF-A0A9P7BXT2-F1
#
_cell.length_a   1.000
_cell.length_b   1.000
_cell.length_c   1.000
_cell.angle_alpha   90.00
_cell.angle_beta   90.00
_cell.angle_gamma   90.00
#
_symmetry.space_group_name_H-M   'P 1'
#
loop_
_entity.id
_entity.type
_entity.pdbx_description
1 polymer ?
#
loop_
_entity_poly.entity_id
_entity_poly.type
_entity_poly.pdbx_seq_one_letter_code
_entity_poly.pdbx_strand_id
1 'polypeptide(L)'
;MYAIVRDVPTTFDKCVTTVDNTVSPIDISLAKKQYKEYVNALREHVDHIVEIPADPLHPDCCFIEDTAVVIEDTAVVNCLGAESRRKEISAVEKALRKNCQIPVIKDVVRMDEIDPQATLDGGDVLYTGEHLFVGLSHRTNQRGADVLKKVFSEKCPVYTIHSLLAHNLLHFKCIVTMLNDKTLLVYDHKAGLDVVSEIEGYTKDWYNIIKIPEQIPSNIVSLSHGKVVIYQQGFSESENVLMKELKEKRNEQDETSSISSSSLISMSSLNSSISSLHSSTAASFILIHNKNGCSVGGDGSGSTAVDALTSLASASAKNSIVADFDMPSIYLQERKESTEPVLTENIAETIRPYIPRRYRVASSWKLLYSLDQHGVSLFSLYSSTKDYEGPCIMIIKDADKQIYGAYLSSTLKCQNNMYYGTGECFLWKLTSEKDYKKEEHALPKIKVFPWTGKNDYMILCNTDFIAIGGGDGKFGLWLNSDLEKGYSTNCPTFDNECLALKQQFQCMEMEVWGLTI
;
A
#
# COMPACT_ATOMS: atom_id res chain seq x y z
N MET A 1 -6.86 4.16 30.59
CA MET A 1 -6.84 4.01 29.12
C MET A 1 -7.05 5.37 28.49
N TYR A 2 -6.16 5.76 27.57
CA TYR A 2 -6.23 7.04 26.86
C TYR A 2 -6.44 6.77 25.37
N ALA A 3 -7.13 7.67 24.68
CA ALA A 3 -7.21 7.69 23.22
C ALA A 3 -6.85 9.08 22.67
N ILE A 4 -6.19 9.10 21.53
CA ILE A 4 -5.96 10.32 20.75
C ILE A 4 -6.74 10.17 19.45
N VAL A 5 -7.54 11.17 19.13
CA VAL A 5 -8.32 11.23 17.90
C VAL A 5 -8.08 12.56 17.22
N ARG A 6 -8.30 12.62 15.90
CA ARG A 6 -8.20 13.85 15.13
C ARG A 6 -9.43 14.04 14.26
N ASP A 7 -10.01 15.24 14.30
CA ASP A 7 -11.28 15.54 13.64
C ASP A 7 -11.17 15.45 12.11
N VAL A 8 -12.30 15.23 11.45
CA VAL A 8 -12.38 15.03 9.99
C VAL A 8 -12.31 16.39 9.28
N PRO A 9 -11.31 16.64 8.40
CA PRO A 9 -11.18 17.91 7.72
C PRO A 9 -12.30 18.11 6.70
N THR A 10 -12.58 19.38 6.38
CA THR A 10 -13.51 19.72 5.28
C THR A 10 -12.99 19.33 3.90
N THR A 11 -11.72 18.92 3.82
CA THR A 11 -11.03 18.47 2.60
C THR A 11 -10.87 16.94 2.56
N PHE A 12 -11.56 16.21 3.44
CA PHE A 12 -11.47 14.75 3.53
C PHE A 12 -11.86 14.02 2.22
N ASP A 13 -12.67 14.65 1.37
CA ASP A 13 -12.98 14.18 0.01
C ASP A 13 -11.73 14.01 -0.88
N LYS A 14 -10.62 14.66 -0.52
CA LYS A 14 -9.33 14.62 -1.21
C LYS A 14 -8.30 13.72 -0.52
N CYS A 15 -8.71 12.90 0.44
CA CYS A 15 -7.82 11.95 1.11
C CYS A 15 -7.22 10.97 0.10
N VAL A 16 -6.05 10.42 0.42
CA VAL A 16 -5.43 9.37 -0.37
C VAL A 16 -6.30 8.12 -0.28
N THR A 17 -6.81 7.67 -1.42
CA THR A 17 -7.69 6.50 -1.50
C THR A 17 -7.35 5.68 -2.74
N THR A 18 -7.55 4.36 -2.63
CA THR A 18 -7.48 3.43 -3.76
C THR A 18 -8.81 3.33 -4.52
N VAL A 19 -9.85 4.00 -4.02
CA VAL A 19 -11.23 3.95 -4.51
C VAL A 19 -11.53 5.25 -5.25
N ASP A 20 -12.21 5.16 -6.38
CA ASP A 20 -12.54 6.34 -7.18
C ASP A 20 -13.62 7.20 -6.49
N ASN A 21 -13.18 8.23 -5.77
CA ASN A 21 -14.03 9.24 -5.14
C ASN A 21 -14.85 10.08 -6.15
N THR A 22 -14.63 9.94 -7.47
CA THR A 22 -15.47 10.62 -8.48
C THR A 22 -16.74 9.84 -8.82
N VAL A 23 -16.73 8.52 -8.62
CA VAL A 23 -17.87 7.63 -8.88
C VAL A 23 -18.76 7.49 -7.64
N SER A 24 -18.15 7.39 -6.46
CA SER A 24 -18.83 7.38 -5.16
C SER A 24 -18.20 8.42 -4.23
N PRO A 25 -18.60 9.70 -4.35
CA PRO A 25 -18.00 10.77 -3.57
C PRO A 25 -18.17 10.58 -2.07
N ILE A 26 -17.11 10.91 -1.32
CA ILE A 26 -17.16 10.95 0.13
C ILE A 26 -18.13 12.04 0.58
N ASP A 27 -19.20 11.64 1.26
CA ASP A 27 -20.05 12.58 1.98
C ASP A 27 -19.35 13.01 3.26
N ILE A 28 -18.75 14.20 3.24
CA ILE A 28 -18.03 14.78 4.39
C ILE A 28 -18.97 14.97 5.60
N SER A 29 -20.25 15.26 5.38
CA SER A 29 -21.21 15.44 6.47
C SER A 29 -21.50 14.12 7.16
N LEU A 30 -21.66 13.06 6.37
CA LEU A 30 -21.80 11.70 6.87
C LEU A 30 -20.52 11.23 7.58
N ALA A 31 -19.34 11.47 7.00
CA ALA A 31 -18.06 11.12 7.60
C ALA A 31 -17.86 11.80 8.97
N LYS A 32 -18.18 13.10 9.07
CA LYS A 32 -18.16 13.84 10.36
C LYS A 32 -19.18 13.29 11.37
N LYS A 33 -20.34 12.84 10.92
CA LYS A 33 -21.34 12.22 11.78
C LYS A 33 -20.85 10.87 12.31
N GLN A 34 -20.35 10.01 11.43
CA GLN A 34 -19.78 8.69 11.78
C GLN A 34 -18.57 8.84 12.71
N TYR A 35 -17.69 9.81 12.46
CA TYR A 35 -16.59 10.13 13.35
C TYR A 35 -17.07 10.50 14.76
N LYS A 36 -18.10 11.34 14.88
CA LYS A 36 -18.67 11.69 16.20
C LYS A 36 -19.26 10.48 16.91
N GLU A 37 -19.97 9.61 16.19
CA GLU A 37 -20.50 8.36 16.76
C GLU A 37 -19.38 7.45 17.25
N TYR A 38 -18.30 7.32 16.47
CA TYR A 38 -17.10 6.58 16.83
C TYR A 38 -16.41 7.13 18.09
N VAL A 39 -16.17 8.45 18.15
CA VAL A 39 -15.55 9.10 19.31
C VAL A 39 -16.45 8.99 20.54
N ASN A 40 -17.77 9.07 20.38
CA ASN A 40 -18.71 8.86 21.49
C ASN A 40 -18.64 7.42 22.02
N ALA A 41 -18.58 6.42 21.13
CA ALA A 41 -18.41 5.02 21.51
C ALA A 41 -17.10 4.79 22.29
N LEU A 42 -16.00 5.42 21.87
CA LEU A 42 -14.74 5.38 22.61
C LEU A 42 -14.86 6.03 23.99
N ARG A 43 -15.56 7.16 24.10
CA ARG A 43 -15.65 7.95 25.35
C ARG A 43 -16.31 7.18 26.49
N GLU A 44 -17.14 6.18 26.17
CA GLU A 44 -17.76 5.28 27.16
C GLU A 44 -16.77 4.26 27.75
N HIS A 45 -15.61 4.06 27.12
CA HIS A 45 -14.70 2.96 27.42
C HIS A 45 -13.24 3.37 27.63
N VAL A 46 -12.92 4.65 27.54
CA VAL A 46 -11.60 5.20 27.86
C VAL A 46 -11.70 6.30 28.92
N ASP A 47 -10.65 6.48 29.72
CA ASP A 47 -10.65 7.46 30.81
C ASP A 47 -10.57 8.90 30.29
N HIS A 48 -9.86 9.08 29.18
CA HIS A 48 -9.62 10.40 28.60
C HIS A 48 -9.39 10.32 27.09
N ILE A 49 -10.02 11.24 26.35
CA ILE A 49 -9.83 11.42 24.91
C ILE A 49 -9.17 12.77 24.67
N VAL A 50 -8.05 12.75 23.94
CA VAL A 50 -7.38 13.94 23.42
C VAL A 50 -7.85 14.17 21.99
N GLU A 51 -8.66 15.20 21.78
CA GLU A 51 -9.18 15.57 20.47
C GLU A 51 -8.29 16.62 19.82
N ILE A 52 -7.61 16.26 18.74
CA ILE A 52 -6.79 17.16 17.92
C ILE A 52 -7.69 17.77 16.84
N PRO A 53 -7.67 19.10 16.63
CA PRO A 53 -8.42 19.72 15.55
C PRO A 53 -8.04 19.18 14.17
N ALA A 54 -9.02 19.14 13.27
CA ALA A 54 -8.80 18.86 11.86
C ALA A 54 -7.87 19.92 11.23
N ASP A 55 -7.10 19.51 10.22
CA ASP A 55 -6.28 20.42 9.43
C ASP A 55 -6.71 20.34 7.96
N PRO A 56 -7.36 21.39 7.40
CA PRO A 56 -7.78 21.38 6.00
C PRO A 56 -6.63 21.22 4.99
N LEU A 57 -5.38 21.48 5.37
CA LEU A 57 -4.20 21.25 4.52
C LEU A 57 -3.79 19.78 4.45
N HIS A 58 -4.34 18.94 5.32
CA HIS A 58 -4.02 17.52 5.42
C HIS A 58 -5.32 16.69 5.37
N PRO A 59 -5.83 16.37 4.17
CA PRO A 59 -7.06 15.61 3.97
C PRO A 59 -7.13 14.31 4.78
N ASP A 60 -5.99 13.63 4.95
CA ASP A 60 -5.86 12.35 5.64
C ASP A 60 -5.67 12.47 7.16
N CYS A 61 -5.69 13.68 7.74
CA CYS A 61 -5.24 13.88 9.10
C CYS A 61 -6.09 13.16 10.17
N CYS A 62 -7.31 12.76 9.86
CA CYS A 62 -8.13 11.94 10.75
C CYS A 62 -7.57 10.52 10.94
N PHE A 63 -6.74 10.02 10.01
CA PHE A 63 -6.03 8.74 10.10
C PHE A 63 -4.82 8.83 11.04
N ILE A 64 -5.08 9.18 12.31
CA ILE A 64 -4.05 9.47 13.31
C ILE A 64 -3.20 8.25 13.68
N GLU A 65 -3.74 7.03 13.52
CA GLU A 65 -3.04 5.77 13.79
C GLU A 65 -1.68 5.72 13.08
N ASP A 66 -1.59 6.25 11.87
CA ASP A 66 -0.36 6.15 11.10
C ASP A 66 0.80 6.96 11.69
N THR A 67 0.47 8.03 12.40
CA THR A 67 1.42 9.08 12.78
C THR A 67 2.32 8.70 13.95
N ALA A 68 1.91 7.75 14.80
CA ALA A 68 2.74 7.31 15.93
C ALA A 68 2.38 5.90 16.43
N VAL A 69 3.40 5.19 16.90
CA VAL A 69 3.26 3.92 17.63
C VAL A 69 3.53 4.19 19.11
N VAL A 70 2.62 3.74 19.98
CA VAL A 70 2.74 3.96 21.42
C VAL A 70 2.66 2.64 22.17
N ILE A 71 3.69 2.36 22.96
CA ILE A 71 3.75 1.19 23.84
C ILE A 71 4.12 1.68 25.24
N GLU A 72 3.20 1.45 26.17
CA GLU A 72 3.33 1.86 27.58
C GLU A 72 3.57 3.37 27.73
N ASP A 73 4.74 3.77 28.23
CA ASP A 73 5.15 5.15 28.46
C ASP A 73 6.02 5.76 27.36
N THR A 74 6.21 5.06 26.23
CA THR A 74 7.05 5.51 25.11
C THR A 74 6.23 5.61 23.83
N ALA A 75 6.35 6.76 23.16
CA ALA A 75 5.78 7.02 21.86
C ALA A 75 6.87 7.21 20.80
N VAL A 76 6.74 6.54 19.67
CA VAL A 76 7.52 6.80 18.47
C VAL A 76 6.63 7.58 17.50
N VAL A 77 7.02 8.81 17.18
CA VAL A 77 6.43 9.61 16.11
C VAL A 77 7.04 9.14 14.80
N ASN A 78 6.20 8.63 13.91
CA ASN A 78 6.63 7.95 12.70
C ASN A 78 7.03 8.93 11.59
N CYS A 79 7.77 8.43 10.61
CA CYS A 79 7.99 9.11 9.34
C CYS A 79 7.09 8.49 8.27
N LEU A 80 5.97 9.16 7.95
CA LEU A 80 4.96 8.57 7.06
C LEU A 80 5.52 8.30 5.66
N GLY A 81 5.13 7.16 5.10
CA GLY A 81 5.57 6.72 3.77
C GLY A 81 5.08 7.64 2.66
N ALA A 82 3.84 8.13 2.77
CA ALA A 82 3.30 9.14 1.86
C ALA A 82 3.82 10.54 2.20
N GLU A 83 4.54 11.17 1.26
CA GLU A 83 5.16 12.48 1.48
C GLU A 83 4.14 13.58 1.79
N SER A 84 2.95 13.52 1.16
CA SER A 84 1.83 14.44 1.41
C SER A 84 1.38 14.45 2.86
N ARG A 85 1.52 13.31 3.55
CA ARG A 85 1.06 13.09 4.92
C ARG A 85 2.10 13.43 5.99
N ARG A 86 3.40 13.50 5.65
CA ARG A 86 4.50 13.68 6.64
C ARG A 86 4.36 14.88 7.58
N LYS A 87 3.60 15.91 7.20
CA LYS A 87 3.34 17.09 8.05
C LYS A 87 2.26 16.86 9.12
N GLU A 88 1.45 15.80 9.00
CA GLU A 88 0.40 15.45 9.95
C GLU A 88 0.94 15.20 11.37
N ILE A 89 2.18 14.71 11.47
CA ILE A 89 2.83 14.28 12.72
C ILE A 89 3.00 15.42 13.73
N SER A 90 3.14 16.67 13.28
CA SER A 90 3.48 17.80 14.16
C SER A 90 2.42 18.04 15.24
N ALA A 91 1.14 17.89 14.88
CA ALA A 91 0.04 18.06 15.82
C ALA A 91 -0.04 16.90 16.82
N VAL A 92 0.30 15.68 16.37
CA VAL A 92 0.25 14.47 17.19
C VAL A 92 1.43 14.40 18.15
N GLU A 93 2.63 14.73 17.68
CA GLU A 93 3.82 14.91 18.52
C GLU A 93 3.54 15.92 19.64
N LYS A 94 2.93 17.06 19.29
CA LYS A 94 2.52 18.05 20.28
C LYS A 94 1.51 17.49 21.27
N ALA A 95 0.62 16.58 20.89
CA ALA A 95 -0.34 15.97 21.83
C ALA A 95 0.32 14.93 22.77
N LEU A 96 1.42 14.31 22.33
CA LEU A 96 2.12 13.24 23.06
C LEU A 96 3.17 13.73 24.08
N ARG A 97 3.78 14.90 23.88
CA ARG A 97 4.91 15.36 24.73
C ARG A 97 4.50 15.71 26.17
N LYS A 98 5.47 15.67 27.10
CA LYS A 98 5.35 15.69 28.58
C LYS A 98 4.56 16.83 29.24
N ASN A 99 4.12 17.85 28.52
CA ASN A 99 3.26 18.94 29.01
C ASN A 99 1.82 18.85 28.50
N CYS A 100 1.43 17.67 28.02
CA CYS A 100 0.18 17.46 27.29
C CYS A 100 -0.74 16.51 28.04
N GLN A 101 -1.91 16.25 27.46
CA GLN A 101 -3.08 15.68 28.11
C GLN A 101 -2.96 14.19 28.50
N ILE A 102 -1.76 13.59 28.36
CA ILE A 102 -1.50 12.16 28.54
C ILE A 102 -0.30 11.94 29.46
N PRO A 103 -0.50 11.91 30.79
CA PRO A 103 0.58 11.90 31.77
C PRO A 103 1.38 10.58 31.80
N VAL A 104 0.86 9.50 31.20
CA VAL A 104 1.55 8.20 31.16
C VAL A 104 2.72 8.19 30.18
N ILE A 105 2.72 9.05 29.16
CA ILE A 105 3.82 9.13 28.18
C ILE A 105 4.97 9.95 28.76
N LYS A 106 6.12 9.30 28.89
CA LYS A 106 7.35 9.89 29.42
C LYS A 106 8.32 10.23 28.31
N ASP A 107 8.42 9.37 27.31
CA ASP A 107 9.39 9.46 26.23
C ASP A 107 8.69 9.57 24.88
N VAL A 108 9.08 10.58 24.10
CA VAL A 108 8.61 10.80 22.73
C VAL A 108 9.82 10.88 21.83
N VAL A 109 9.93 9.91 20.92
CA VAL A 109 11.05 9.72 20.02
C VAL A 109 10.59 9.98 18.60
N ARG A 110 11.37 10.72 17.82
CA ARG A 110 11.11 10.92 16.39
C ARG A 110 11.88 9.91 15.56
N MET A 111 11.19 9.22 14.65
CA MET A 111 11.79 8.19 13.80
C MET A 111 12.85 8.75 12.87
N ASP A 112 12.61 9.93 12.28
CA ASP A 112 13.51 10.61 11.35
C ASP A 112 14.79 11.14 12.03
N GLU A 113 14.77 11.35 13.34
CA GLU A 113 15.96 11.68 14.13
C GLU A 113 16.87 10.46 14.37
N ILE A 114 16.31 9.25 14.37
CA ILE A 114 17.07 8.00 14.52
C ILE A 114 17.61 7.53 13.16
N ASP A 115 16.74 7.48 12.15
CA ASP A 115 17.12 7.13 10.79
C ASP A 115 16.31 7.99 9.80
N PRO A 116 16.94 8.97 9.12
CA PRO A 116 16.28 9.83 8.14
C PRO A 116 15.70 9.11 6.92
N GLN A 117 16.08 7.86 6.67
CA GLN A 117 15.55 7.03 5.57
C GLN A 117 14.51 6.01 6.06
N ALA A 118 14.21 5.96 7.36
CA ALA A 118 13.13 5.14 7.88
C ALA A 118 11.78 5.73 7.45
N THR A 119 10.89 4.85 6.97
CA THR A 119 9.49 5.17 6.74
C THR A 119 8.61 4.13 7.42
N LEU A 120 7.51 4.57 8.03
CA LEU A 120 6.56 3.71 8.71
C LEU A 120 5.20 4.41 8.79
N ASP A 121 4.14 3.67 8.44
CA ASP A 121 2.76 4.02 8.75
C ASP A 121 2.28 3.07 9.87
N GLY A 122 1.72 3.62 10.94
CA GLY A 122 1.21 2.86 12.09
C GLY A 122 0.13 1.83 11.77
N GLY A 123 -0.57 1.94 10.64
CA GLY A 123 -1.42 0.88 10.08
C GLY A 123 -0.69 -0.44 9.83
N ASP A 124 0.64 -0.39 9.63
CA ASP A 124 1.48 -1.59 9.43
C ASP A 124 1.95 -2.24 10.73
N VAL A 125 1.57 -1.70 11.89
CA VAL A 125 2.08 -2.13 13.19
C VAL A 125 0.97 -2.72 14.04
N LEU A 126 1.16 -3.97 14.47
CA LEU A 126 0.27 -4.67 15.37
C LEU A 126 1.00 -5.00 16.68
N TYR A 127 0.62 -4.31 17.75
CA TYR A 127 1.06 -4.64 19.10
C TYR A 127 0.02 -5.56 19.78
N THR A 128 0.46 -6.70 20.29
CA THR A 128 -0.45 -7.69 20.90
C THR A 128 -0.40 -7.72 22.43
N GLY A 129 0.30 -6.78 23.07
CA GLY A 129 0.62 -6.84 24.51
C GLY A 129 1.82 -7.71 24.87
N GLU A 130 2.24 -8.59 23.96
CA GLU A 130 3.36 -9.54 24.13
C GLU A 130 4.38 -9.44 22.99
N HIS A 131 3.93 -9.24 21.75
CA HIS A 131 4.80 -9.06 20.59
C HIS A 131 4.42 -7.80 19.80
N LEU A 132 5.40 -7.23 19.10
CA LEU A 132 5.18 -6.18 18.12
C LEU A 132 5.48 -6.72 16.72
N PHE A 133 4.48 -6.76 15.86
CA PHE A 133 4.65 -7.14 14.47
C PHE A 133 4.64 -5.89 13.59
N VAL A 134 5.59 -5.81 12.67
CA VAL A 134 5.73 -4.70 11.72
C VAL A 134 5.68 -5.27 10.30
N GLY A 135 4.58 -5.02 9.59
CA GLY A 135 4.44 -5.38 8.18
C GLY A 135 5.28 -4.50 7.28
N LEU A 136 6.09 -5.10 6.41
CA LEU A 136 6.74 -4.36 5.33
C LEU A 136 5.71 -4.09 4.23
N SER A 137 5.60 -2.83 3.84
CA SER A 137 4.62 -2.36 2.85
C SER A 137 5.24 -1.30 1.94
N HIS A 138 4.45 -0.73 1.03
CA HIS A 138 4.87 0.44 0.26
C HIS A 138 5.04 1.71 1.12
N ARG A 139 4.51 1.70 2.34
CA ARG A 139 4.59 2.82 3.30
C ARG A 139 5.62 2.58 4.39
N THR A 140 5.82 1.32 4.77
CA THR A 140 6.71 0.91 5.86
C THR A 140 7.90 0.10 5.35
N ASN A 141 9.11 0.61 5.57
CA ASN A 141 10.35 -0.05 5.14
C ASN A 141 11.07 -0.74 6.30
N GLN A 142 12.09 -1.56 5.99
CA GLN A 142 12.86 -2.30 6.99
C GLN A 142 13.50 -1.37 8.02
N ARG A 143 13.98 -0.18 7.60
CA ARG A 143 14.57 0.80 8.50
C ARG A 143 13.57 1.31 9.53
N GLY A 144 12.31 1.53 9.15
CA GLY A 144 11.23 1.86 10.06
C GLY A 144 11.00 0.76 11.10
N ALA A 145 10.98 -0.51 10.67
CA ALA A 145 10.88 -1.65 11.57
C ALA A 145 12.09 -1.74 12.52
N ASP A 146 13.30 -1.48 12.04
CA ASP A 146 14.54 -1.50 12.84
C ASP A 146 14.55 -0.38 13.89
N VAL A 147 13.99 0.80 13.57
CA VAL A 147 13.78 1.88 14.55
C VAL A 147 12.84 1.41 15.67
N LEU A 148 11.69 0.81 15.34
CA LEU A 148 10.77 0.29 16.37
C LEU A 148 11.44 -0.80 17.20
N LYS A 149 12.20 -1.70 16.57
CA LYS A 149 12.97 -2.74 17.26
C LYS A 149 13.99 -2.15 18.24
N LYS A 150 14.69 -1.09 17.83
CA LYS A 150 15.66 -0.40 18.69
C LYS A 150 14.98 0.31 19.88
N VAL A 151 13.84 0.97 19.65
CA VAL A 151 13.15 1.74 20.69
C VAL A 151 12.40 0.84 21.68
N PHE A 152 11.83 -0.27 21.21
CA PHE A 152 10.96 -1.14 22.01
C PHE A 152 11.61 -2.47 22.42
N SER A 153 12.91 -2.68 22.18
CA SER A 153 13.61 -3.94 22.48
C SER A 153 13.50 -4.38 23.94
N GLU A 154 13.41 -3.44 24.88
CA GLU A 154 13.28 -3.73 26.31
C GLU A 154 11.84 -4.02 26.74
N LYS A 155 10.85 -3.68 25.89
CA LYS A 155 9.42 -3.83 26.20
C LYS A 155 8.83 -5.12 25.62
N CYS A 156 9.16 -5.44 24.38
CA CYS A 156 8.67 -6.64 23.72
C CYS A 156 9.57 -7.07 22.55
N PRO A 157 9.51 -8.35 22.14
CA PRO A 157 10.12 -8.79 20.89
C PRO A 157 9.42 -8.12 19.70
N VAL A 158 10.23 -7.62 18.77
CA VAL A 158 9.76 -6.99 17.53
C VAL A 158 10.11 -7.89 16.34
N TYR A 159 9.09 -8.27 15.58
CA TYR A 159 9.20 -9.11 14.39
C TYR A 159 8.73 -8.36 13.14
N THR A 160 9.45 -8.59 12.04
CA THR A 160 9.09 -8.02 10.74
C THR A 160 8.31 -9.05 9.94
N ILE A 161 7.20 -8.65 9.33
CA ILE A 161 6.36 -9.48 8.46
C ILE A 161 6.63 -9.09 7.00
N HIS A 162 7.22 -10.00 6.23
CA HIS A 162 7.66 -9.78 4.85
C HIS A 162 6.60 -10.18 3.83
N SER A 163 5.79 -11.19 4.16
CA SER A 163 4.71 -11.73 3.32
C SER A 163 3.76 -10.63 2.82
N LEU A 164 3.55 -9.57 3.60
CA LEU A 164 2.71 -8.43 3.21
C LEU A 164 3.12 -7.80 1.87
N LEU A 165 4.43 -7.71 1.54
CA LEU A 165 4.92 -7.14 0.27
C LEU A 165 4.50 -7.95 -0.96
N ALA A 166 4.18 -9.23 -0.79
CA ALA A 166 3.68 -10.08 -1.88
C ALA A 166 2.21 -9.81 -2.22
N HIS A 167 1.53 -8.97 -1.44
CA HIS A 167 0.11 -8.68 -1.59
C HIS A 167 -0.12 -7.19 -1.83
N ASN A 168 -0.99 -6.85 -2.78
CA ASN A 168 -1.30 -5.46 -3.14
C ASN A 168 -2.30 -4.84 -2.15
N LEU A 169 -1.92 -4.78 -0.87
CA LEU A 169 -2.76 -4.30 0.23
C LEU A 169 -2.14 -3.06 0.87
N LEU A 170 -2.98 -2.16 1.36
CA LEU A 170 -2.54 -0.85 1.84
C LEU A 170 -1.70 -0.98 3.12
N HIS A 171 -2.20 -1.71 4.12
CA HIS A 171 -1.53 -1.90 5.39
C HIS A 171 -1.68 -3.32 5.96
N PHE A 172 -0.78 -3.66 6.88
CA PHE A 172 -0.81 -4.92 7.65
C PHE A 172 -2.15 -5.13 8.38
N LYS A 173 -2.67 -4.09 9.04
CA LYS A 173 -3.96 -4.16 9.76
C LYS A 173 -5.20 -4.18 8.87
N CYS A 174 -5.03 -4.18 7.54
CA CYS A 174 -6.12 -4.53 6.62
C CYS A 174 -6.32 -6.05 6.49
N ILE A 175 -5.40 -6.85 7.04
CA ILE A 175 -5.43 -8.32 6.97
C ILE A 175 -5.59 -8.91 8.36
N VAL A 176 -4.89 -8.35 9.35
CA VAL A 176 -4.83 -8.92 10.69
C VAL A 176 -5.00 -7.87 11.76
N THR A 177 -5.88 -8.12 12.72
CA THR A 177 -6.00 -7.33 13.93
C THR A 177 -6.12 -8.21 15.17
N MET A 178 -6.04 -7.61 16.35
CA MET A 178 -6.14 -8.33 17.61
C MET A 178 -7.54 -8.22 18.19
N LEU A 179 -8.16 -9.38 18.48
CA LEU A 179 -9.39 -9.43 19.26
C LEU A 179 -9.08 -9.34 20.76
N ASN A 180 -8.08 -10.08 21.22
CA ASN A 180 -7.57 -10.03 22.60
C ASN A 180 -6.14 -10.60 22.66
N ASP A 181 -5.57 -10.66 23.85
CA ASP A 181 -4.15 -10.99 24.13
C ASP A 181 -3.66 -12.32 23.53
N LYS A 182 -4.60 -13.21 23.17
CA LYS A 182 -4.33 -14.54 22.62
C LYS A 182 -5.05 -14.83 21.33
N THR A 183 -5.68 -13.84 20.70
CA THR A 183 -6.52 -14.10 19.52
C THR A 183 -6.39 -13.02 18.47
N LEU A 184 -6.01 -13.46 17.28
CA LEU A 184 -5.92 -12.62 16.10
C LEU A 184 -7.11 -12.90 15.18
N LEU A 185 -7.68 -11.83 14.63
CA LEU A 185 -8.63 -11.89 13.53
C LEU A 185 -7.84 -11.74 12.25
N VAL A 186 -8.07 -12.63 11.29
CA VAL A 186 -7.31 -12.68 10.05
C VAL A 186 -8.28 -12.79 8.88
N TYR A 187 -8.12 -11.93 7.87
CA TYR A 187 -8.88 -12.01 6.63
C TYR A 187 -8.67 -13.37 5.95
N ASP A 188 -9.76 -14.10 5.66
CA ASP A 188 -9.74 -15.43 5.05
C ASP A 188 -9.40 -15.38 3.55
N HIS A 189 -8.14 -15.08 3.30
CA HIS A 189 -7.57 -14.91 1.97
C HIS A 189 -6.11 -15.37 2.01
N LYS A 190 -5.52 -15.65 0.84
CA LYS A 190 -4.09 -16.06 0.73
C LYS A 190 -3.17 -15.14 1.52
N ALA A 191 -3.39 -13.84 1.43
CA ALA A 191 -2.63 -12.83 2.17
C ALA A 191 -2.69 -13.00 3.70
N GLY A 192 -3.85 -13.38 4.24
CA GLY A 192 -4.00 -13.70 5.66
C GLY A 192 -3.28 -14.99 6.04
N LEU A 193 -3.34 -16.02 5.19
CA LEU A 193 -2.64 -17.29 5.44
C LEU A 193 -1.12 -17.12 5.44
N ASP A 194 -0.57 -16.37 4.49
CA ASP A 194 0.86 -16.11 4.37
C ASP A 194 1.37 -15.32 5.61
N VAL A 195 0.61 -14.32 6.05
CA VAL A 195 0.87 -13.58 7.30
C VAL A 195 0.83 -14.47 8.54
N VAL A 196 -0.19 -15.33 8.65
CA VAL A 196 -0.32 -16.26 9.79
C VAL A 196 0.86 -17.21 9.85
N SER A 197 1.24 -17.81 8.72
CA SER A 197 2.37 -18.73 8.66
C SER A 197 3.68 -18.07 9.13
N GLU A 198 3.89 -16.80 8.78
CA GLU A 198 5.06 -16.03 9.23
C GLU A 198 5.01 -15.72 10.74
N ILE A 199 3.84 -15.31 11.26
CA ILE A 199 3.62 -15.08 12.71
C ILE A 199 3.84 -16.36 13.52
N GLU A 200 3.30 -17.49 13.05
CA GLU A 200 3.49 -18.81 13.68
C GLU A 200 4.95 -19.24 13.64
N GLY A 201 5.68 -18.93 12.56
CA GLY A 201 7.12 -19.15 12.46
C GLY A 201 7.93 -18.45 13.56
N TYR A 202 7.51 -17.25 13.98
CA TYR A 202 8.15 -16.52 15.08
C TYR A 202 7.66 -16.94 16.46
N THR A 203 6.36 -17.27 16.59
CA THR A 203 5.70 -17.39 17.90
C THR A 203 5.30 -18.80 18.29
N LYS A 204 5.45 -19.79 17.40
CA LYS A 204 5.13 -21.21 17.62
C LYS A 204 3.68 -21.40 18.08
N ASP A 205 2.73 -20.93 17.27
CA ASP A 205 1.28 -21.07 17.48
C ASP A 205 0.77 -20.41 18.77
N TRP A 206 1.41 -19.32 19.20
CA TRP A 206 1.04 -18.60 20.42
C TRP A 206 -0.39 -18.03 20.39
N TYR A 207 -0.91 -17.74 19.20
CA TYR A 207 -2.19 -17.08 18.99
C TYR A 207 -3.22 -18.05 18.43
N ASN A 208 -4.45 -17.94 18.94
CA ASN A 208 -5.62 -18.50 18.27
C ASN A 208 -5.98 -17.62 17.07
N ILE A 209 -6.16 -18.24 15.91
CA ILE A 209 -6.47 -17.54 14.66
C ILE A 209 -7.95 -17.73 14.33
N ILE A 210 -8.67 -16.61 14.25
CA ILE A 210 -10.06 -16.58 13.77
C ILE A 210 -10.05 -15.99 12.38
N LYS A 211 -10.57 -16.74 11.42
CA LYS A 211 -10.69 -16.30 10.04
C LYS A 211 -11.96 -15.49 9.84
N ILE A 212 -11.82 -14.29 9.27
CA ILE A 212 -12.91 -13.38 8.93
C ILE A 212 -13.10 -13.41 7.42
N PRO A 213 -14.28 -13.80 6.91
CA PRO A 213 -14.50 -13.98 5.46
C PRO A 213 -14.30 -12.71 4.62
N GLU A 214 -14.49 -11.53 5.21
CA GLU A 214 -14.43 -10.26 4.50
C GLU A 214 -13.34 -9.36 5.06
N GLN A 215 -12.64 -8.64 4.18
CA GLN A 215 -11.45 -7.88 4.53
C GLN A 215 -11.75 -6.72 5.49
N ILE A 216 -12.75 -5.89 5.16
CA ILE A 216 -13.09 -4.67 5.92
C ILE A 216 -13.41 -4.98 7.39
N PRO A 217 -14.32 -5.91 7.72
CA PRO A 217 -14.67 -6.22 9.11
C PRO A 217 -13.56 -6.98 9.87
N SER A 218 -12.47 -7.40 9.21
CA SER A 218 -11.29 -7.95 9.89
C SER A 218 -10.48 -6.88 10.62
N ASN A 219 -10.71 -5.59 10.33
CA ASN A 219 -10.15 -4.47 11.08
C ASN A 219 -11.12 -4.04 12.19
N ILE A 220 -10.72 -4.32 13.43
CA ILE A 220 -11.50 -3.95 14.62
C ILE A 220 -10.66 -3.13 15.59
N VAL A 221 -11.36 -2.47 16.50
CA VAL A 221 -10.78 -1.90 17.71
C VAL A 221 -11.16 -2.78 18.89
N SER A 222 -10.17 -3.40 19.50
CA SER A 222 -10.33 -4.12 20.75
C SER A 222 -9.90 -3.25 21.93
N LEU A 223 -10.79 -3.09 22.90
CA LEU A 223 -10.51 -2.41 24.15
C LEU A 223 -10.64 -3.38 25.32
N SER A 224 -9.85 -3.12 26.37
CA SER A 224 -9.89 -3.88 27.62
C SER A 224 -9.74 -5.38 27.41
N HIS A 225 -8.77 -5.77 26.56
CA HIS A 225 -8.44 -7.16 26.22
C HIS A 225 -9.63 -7.92 25.60
N GLY A 226 -10.36 -7.28 24.67
CA GLY A 226 -11.49 -7.88 23.96
C GLY A 226 -12.84 -7.81 24.66
N LYS A 227 -12.93 -7.14 25.82
CA LYS A 227 -14.22 -6.93 26.52
C LYS A 227 -15.15 -6.03 25.74
N VAL A 228 -14.59 -5.06 25.02
CA VAL A 228 -15.32 -4.15 24.14
C VAL A 228 -14.66 -4.22 22.78
N VAL A 229 -15.49 -4.41 21.75
CA VAL A 229 -15.04 -4.45 20.36
C VAL A 229 -15.86 -3.45 19.57
N ILE A 230 -15.18 -2.55 18.88
CA ILE A 230 -15.79 -1.66 17.89
C ILE A 230 -15.42 -2.20 16.51
N TYR A 231 -16.42 -2.45 15.68
CA TYR A 231 -16.28 -3.04 14.35
C TYR A 231 -17.25 -2.37 13.37
N GLN A 232 -17.03 -2.58 12.08
CA GLN A 232 -17.90 -2.02 11.03
C GLN A 232 -19.12 -2.91 10.80
N GLN A 233 -20.31 -2.31 10.85
CA GLN A 233 -21.57 -2.98 10.50
C GLN A 233 -21.72 -3.20 9.00
N GLY A 234 -22.64 -4.10 8.64
CA GLY A 234 -23.10 -4.33 7.26
C GLY A 234 -22.51 -5.58 6.62
N PHE A 235 -21.80 -6.38 7.42
CA PHE A 235 -21.06 -7.56 6.99
C PHE A 235 -21.56 -8.79 7.76
N SER A 236 -22.76 -9.25 7.43
CA SER A 236 -23.50 -10.23 8.25
C SER A 236 -22.74 -11.54 8.48
N GLU A 237 -21.96 -12.01 7.50
CA GLU A 237 -21.16 -13.22 7.63
C GLU A 237 -20.02 -13.03 8.66
N SER A 238 -19.24 -11.96 8.50
CA SER A 238 -18.17 -11.60 9.41
C SER A 238 -18.67 -11.25 10.82
N GLU A 239 -19.82 -10.57 10.92
CA GLU A 239 -20.51 -10.28 12.18
C GLU A 239 -20.90 -11.56 12.91
N ASN A 240 -21.43 -12.57 12.20
CA ASN A 240 -21.78 -13.84 12.81
C ASN A 240 -20.57 -14.56 13.38
N VAL A 241 -19.42 -14.54 12.67
CA VAL A 241 -18.16 -15.11 13.17
C VAL A 241 -17.71 -14.38 14.44
N LEU A 242 -17.63 -13.04 14.40
CA LEU A 242 -17.25 -12.22 15.56
C LEU A 242 -18.17 -12.47 16.77
N MET A 243 -19.48 -12.48 16.54
CA MET A 243 -20.47 -12.66 17.60
C MET A 243 -20.44 -14.06 18.20
N LYS A 244 -20.19 -15.09 17.39
CA LYS A 244 -20.03 -16.46 17.86
C LYS A 244 -18.83 -16.56 18.81
N GLU A 245 -17.68 -16.04 18.38
CA GLU A 245 -16.42 -16.08 19.14
C GLU A 245 -16.50 -15.27 20.44
N LEU A 246 -17.14 -14.10 20.40
CA LEU A 246 -17.39 -13.29 21.59
C LEU A 246 -18.36 -13.96 22.57
N LYS A 247 -19.35 -14.73 22.08
CA LYS A 247 -20.28 -15.48 22.94
C LYS A 247 -19.64 -16.71 23.56
N GLU A 248 -18.89 -17.48 22.78
CA GLU A 248 -18.18 -18.67 23.27
C GLU A 248 -17.23 -18.31 24.41
N LYS A 249 -16.45 -17.23 24.25
CA LYS A 249 -15.54 -16.75 25.30
C LYS A 249 -16.23 -16.12 26.50
N ARG A 250 -17.43 -15.53 26.33
CA ARG A 250 -18.24 -15.06 27.47
C ARG A 250 -18.77 -16.23 28.28
N ASN A 251 -19.24 -17.30 27.63
CA ASN A 251 -19.71 -18.50 28.31
C ASN A 251 -18.57 -19.20 29.09
N GLU A 252 -17.32 -19.12 28.63
CA GLU A 252 -16.15 -19.60 29.36
C GLU A 252 -15.77 -18.73 30.58
N GLN A 253 -16.08 -17.43 30.56
CA GLN A 253 -15.82 -16.51 31.68
C GLN A 253 -16.99 -16.41 32.69
N ASP A 254 -18.23 -16.65 32.24
CA ASP A 254 -19.47 -16.49 33.01
C ASP A 254 -19.74 -17.62 34.05
N GLU A 255 -18.85 -18.61 34.20
CA GLU A 255 -18.88 -19.48 35.39
C GLU A 255 -18.43 -18.76 36.68
N THR A 256 -17.96 -17.50 36.63
CA THR A 256 -17.42 -16.81 37.83
C THR A 256 -17.90 -15.39 38.16
N SER A 257 -18.79 -14.70 37.41
CA SER A 257 -19.41 -13.46 37.93
C SER A 257 -20.57 -12.92 37.08
N SER A 258 -21.50 -12.21 37.72
CA SER A 258 -22.80 -11.76 37.19
C SER A 258 -22.76 -10.49 36.32
N ILE A 259 -23.22 -10.65 35.07
CA ILE A 259 -24.01 -9.81 34.14
C ILE A 259 -23.94 -8.26 34.21
N SER A 260 -23.53 -7.64 33.08
CA SER A 260 -24.05 -6.36 32.56
C SER A 260 -24.01 -6.30 31.01
N SER A 261 -25.06 -5.74 30.40
CA SER A 261 -25.45 -5.90 28.98
C SER A 261 -25.00 -4.76 28.04
N SER A 262 -23.78 -4.22 28.16
CA SER A 262 -23.39 -2.97 27.46
C SER A 262 -22.08 -2.99 26.67
N SER A 263 -21.60 -4.14 26.21
CA SER A 263 -20.23 -4.31 25.68
C SER A 263 -20.09 -4.40 24.16
N LEU A 264 -21.15 -4.14 23.40
CA LEU A 264 -21.13 -4.16 21.93
C LEU A 264 -21.63 -2.82 21.39
N ILE A 265 -20.74 -2.03 20.80
CA ILE A 265 -21.12 -0.79 20.13
C ILE A 265 -20.97 -1.00 18.62
N SER A 266 -22.08 -0.77 17.94
CA SER A 266 -22.27 -1.09 16.54
C SER A 266 -22.57 0.23 15.82
N MET A 267 -21.83 0.57 14.76
CA MET A 267 -21.96 1.86 14.05
C MET A 267 -22.90 1.76 12.84
N SER A 268 -24.03 2.48 12.85
CA SER A 268 -25.08 2.36 11.83
C SER A 268 -24.79 3.12 10.52
N SER A 269 -24.95 2.44 9.37
CA SER A 269 -25.26 3.09 8.10
C SER A 269 -26.78 3.28 7.99
N LEU A 270 -27.28 4.52 8.00
CA LEU A 270 -28.70 4.76 7.75
C LEU A 270 -29.06 4.35 6.32
N ASN A 271 -30.02 3.44 6.20
CA ASN A 271 -30.60 2.95 4.96
C ASN A 271 -31.12 4.09 4.06
N SER A 272 -30.51 4.23 2.88
CA SER A 272 -31.23 4.50 1.64
C SER A 272 -30.42 3.93 0.48
N SER A 273 -30.87 2.79 -0.05
CA SER A 273 -30.57 2.19 -1.35
C SER A 273 -29.34 2.74 -2.10
N ILE A 274 -28.15 2.18 -1.86
CA ILE A 274 -27.02 2.11 -2.82
C ILE A 274 -26.11 0.95 -2.34
N SER A 275 -26.03 -0.10 -3.14
CA SER A 275 -24.95 -1.09 -3.08
C SER A 275 -23.69 -0.49 -3.69
N SER A 276 -22.53 -0.74 -3.08
CA SER A 276 -21.15 -0.32 -3.45
C SER A 276 -20.64 0.98 -2.82
N LEU A 277 -20.38 0.90 -1.51
CA LEU A 277 -19.44 1.76 -0.80
C LEU A 277 -18.34 0.85 -0.25
N HIS A 278 -17.24 0.72 -0.99
CA HIS A 278 -16.01 0.09 -0.50
C HIS A 278 -15.04 1.21 -0.16
N SER A 279 -15.11 1.75 1.06
CA SER A 279 -14.00 2.50 1.65
C SER A 279 -13.45 1.67 2.80
N SER A 280 -12.18 1.29 2.76
CA SER A 280 -11.48 0.77 3.93
C SER A 280 -11.21 1.93 4.90
N THR A 281 -12.22 2.34 5.67
CA THR A 281 -12.02 3.21 6.82
C THR A 281 -11.47 2.36 7.96
N ALA A 282 -10.14 2.27 8.06
CA ALA A 282 -9.51 1.75 9.27
C ALA A 282 -9.90 2.63 10.46
N ALA A 283 -10.31 2.02 11.56
CA ALA A 283 -10.62 2.75 12.79
C ALA A 283 -9.35 3.46 13.27
N SER A 284 -9.35 4.79 13.21
CA SER A 284 -8.12 5.60 13.27
C SER A 284 -7.87 6.14 14.66
N PHE A 285 -7.04 5.48 15.45
CA PHE A 285 -6.63 5.99 16.76
C PHE A 285 -5.38 5.28 17.29
N ILE A 286 -4.76 5.89 18.29
CA ILE A 286 -3.63 5.30 19.04
C ILE A 286 -4.15 4.90 20.41
N LEU A 287 -4.04 3.60 20.74
CA LEU A 287 -4.41 3.07 22.05
C LEU A 287 -3.17 2.95 22.95
N ILE A 288 -3.24 3.52 24.15
CA ILE A 288 -2.15 3.49 25.14
C ILE A 288 -2.48 2.48 26.23
N HIS A 289 -1.81 1.34 26.23
CA HIS A 289 -1.89 0.31 27.26
C HIS A 289 -0.87 0.54 28.37
N ASN A 290 -1.30 0.55 29.63
CA ASN A 290 -0.42 0.62 30.80
C ASN A 290 -0.38 -0.77 31.47
N LYS A 291 0.80 -1.43 31.48
CA LYS A 291 1.06 -2.63 32.31
C LYS A 291 1.44 -2.14 33.72
N ASN A 292 0.79 -2.69 34.75
CA ASN A 292 0.73 -2.18 36.13
C ASN A 292 2.07 -1.83 36.82
N GLY A 293 1.98 -0.96 37.84
CA GLY A 293 3.10 -0.38 38.56
C GLY A 293 3.90 -1.29 39.50
N CYS A 294 5.13 -0.87 39.77
CA CYS A 294 5.84 -0.96 41.05
C CYS A 294 7.14 -0.12 40.97
N SER A 295 7.68 0.22 42.13
CA SER A 295 8.55 1.37 42.43
C SER A 295 10.08 1.14 42.36
N VAL A 296 10.79 2.18 41.87
CA VAL A 296 12.04 2.82 42.36
C VAL A 296 13.43 2.16 42.16
N GLY A 297 14.36 3.00 41.67
CA GLY A 297 15.83 3.02 41.90
C GLY A 297 16.61 2.81 40.59
N GLY A 298 17.56 3.64 40.12
CA GLY A 298 18.33 4.75 40.68
C GLY A 298 19.72 4.70 40.00
N ASP A 299 20.15 5.86 39.48
CA ASP A 299 21.53 6.27 39.11
C ASP A 299 22.26 5.71 37.87
N GLY A 300 22.82 6.66 37.09
CA GLY A 300 24.25 6.58 36.77
C GLY A 300 24.71 6.77 35.32
N SER A 301 25.09 8.00 34.99
CA SER A 301 26.21 8.41 34.10
C SER A 301 26.21 8.03 32.60
N GLY A 302 26.23 9.05 31.75
CA GLY A 302 26.50 8.96 30.32
C GLY A 302 27.96 9.22 29.91
N SER A 303 28.12 9.32 28.58
CA SER A 303 29.31 9.72 27.82
C SER A 303 30.36 8.60 27.63
N THR A 304 30.83 8.29 26.42
CA THR A 304 31.47 9.17 25.42
C THR A 304 31.60 8.46 24.06
N ALA A 305 31.96 9.26 23.05
CA ALA A 305 32.47 8.94 21.71
C ALA A 305 31.39 8.77 20.62
N VAL A 306 30.96 9.76 19.82
CA VAL A 306 31.52 11.03 19.30
C VAL A 306 33.03 11.02 19.09
N ASP A 307 33.47 10.39 18.00
CA ASP A 307 34.55 10.86 17.12
C ASP A 307 34.83 9.80 16.06
N ALA A 308 34.27 9.97 14.85
CA ALA A 308 34.86 9.54 13.56
C ALA A 308 33.84 9.51 12.40
N LEU A 309 33.12 10.60 12.07
CA LEU A 309 32.35 10.65 10.81
C LEU A 309 32.39 12.00 10.08
N THR A 310 33.38 12.85 10.33
CA THR A 310 33.51 14.19 9.71
C THR A 310 34.44 14.22 8.49
N SER A 311 34.49 13.19 7.64
CA SER A 311 35.42 13.23 6.49
C SER A 311 34.97 12.50 5.21
N LEU A 312 33.67 12.44 4.90
CA LEU A 312 33.23 11.98 3.57
C LEU A 312 32.15 12.85 2.91
N ALA A 313 31.84 14.01 3.47
CA ALA A 313 30.92 14.98 2.89
C ALA A 313 31.65 16.01 2.01
N SER A 314 32.20 15.57 0.88
CA SER A 314 32.62 16.48 -0.20
C SER A 314 32.82 15.76 -1.53
N ALA A 315 31.73 15.48 -2.26
CA ALA A 315 31.71 15.45 -3.72
C ALA A 315 30.26 15.39 -4.22
N SER A 316 29.76 16.53 -4.72
CA SER A 316 28.51 16.60 -5.49
C SER A 316 28.79 16.49 -6.98
N ALA A 317 27.98 15.67 -7.66
CA ALA A 317 27.62 15.67 -9.08
C ALA A 317 28.74 15.76 -10.14
N LYS A 318 28.99 14.63 -10.85
CA LYS A 318 28.91 14.49 -12.32
C LYS A 318 29.36 13.08 -12.78
N ASN A 319 28.59 12.54 -13.72
CA ASN A 319 28.87 11.43 -14.66
C ASN A 319 29.09 10.00 -14.16
N SER A 320 28.29 9.10 -14.77
CA SER A 320 28.56 7.71 -15.14
C SER A 320 29.12 6.78 -14.07
N ILE A 321 28.26 5.92 -13.52
CA ILE A 321 28.66 4.58 -13.08
C ILE A 321 27.65 3.59 -13.67
N VAL A 322 27.92 3.19 -14.91
CA VAL A 322 27.62 1.83 -15.36
C VAL A 322 28.57 0.95 -14.55
N ALA A 323 28.05 0.24 -13.57
CA ALA A 323 28.75 -0.90 -13.02
C ALA A 323 28.38 -2.08 -13.91
N ASP A 324 29.33 -2.48 -14.76
CA ASP A 324 29.31 -3.75 -15.50
C ASP A 324 29.20 -4.91 -14.49
N PHE A 325 27.97 -5.27 -14.13
CA PHE A 325 27.66 -6.68 -13.99
C PHE A 325 27.49 -7.18 -15.41
N ASP A 326 28.22 -8.23 -15.79
CA ASP A 326 28.08 -8.90 -17.08
C ASP A 326 26.68 -9.52 -17.14
N MET A 327 25.71 -8.74 -17.62
CA MET A 327 24.31 -9.10 -17.60
C MET A 327 24.01 -9.98 -18.81
N PRO A 328 23.44 -11.18 -18.62
CA PRO A 328 23.11 -12.06 -19.73
C PRO A 328 22.16 -11.37 -20.72
N SER A 329 22.43 -11.55 -22.02
CA SER A 329 21.56 -11.05 -23.09
C SER A 329 20.12 -11.50 -22.91
N ILE A 330 19.17 -10.67 -23.33
CA ILE A 330 17.74 -11.02 -23.31
C ILE A 330 17.46 -12.08 -24.35
N TYR A 331 16.68 -13.08 -23.96
CA TYR A 331 16.09 -14.08 -24.83
C TYR A 331 14.57 -13.98 -24.75
N LEU A 332 13.93 -13.85 -25.91
CA LEU A 332 12.47 -13.81 -26.04
C LEU A 332 11.92 -15.21 -26.27
N GLN A 333 11.04 -15.68 -25.38
CA GLN A 333 10.49 -17.05 -25.39
C GLN A 333 8.99 -17.08 -25.72
N GLU A 334 8.48 -18.25 -26.12
CA GLU A 334 7.05 -18.54 -26.39
C GLU A 334 6.43 -17.81 -27.61
N ARG A 335 7.24 -17.07 -28.38
CA ARG A 335 6.83 -16.59 -29.70
C ARG A 335 6.95 -17.72 -30.72
N LYS A 336 5.89 -17.97 -31.48
CA LYS A 336 5.87 -18.92 -32.60
C LYS A 336 6.64 -18.34 -33.78
N GLU A 337 7.29 -19.19 -34.57
CA GLU A 337 8.04 -18.76 -35.77
C GLU A 337 7.16 -18.04 -36.80
N SER A 338 5.85 -18.34 -36.83
CA SER A 338 4.89 -17.70 -37.73
C SER A 338 4.48 -16.29 -37.30
N THR A 339 4.82 -15.87 -36.07
CA THR A 339 4.32 -14.63 -35.49
C THR A 339 5.25 -13.47 -35.77
N GLU A 340 4.70 -12.40 -36.37
CA GLU A 340 5.46 -11.21 -36.72
C GLU A 340 6.01 -10.55 -35.44
N PRO A 341 7.34 -10.35 -35.33
CA PRO A 341 7.93 -9.80 -34.12
C PRO A 341 7.68 -8.29 -34.01
N VAL A 342 7.11 -7.85 -32.89
CA VAL A 342 7.05 -6.43 -32.52
C VAL A 342 8.21 -6.06 -31.60
N LEU A 343 8.37 -6.80 -30.48
CA LEU A 343 9.54 -6.68 -29.62
C LEU A 343 10.71 -7.52 -30.16
N THR A 344 11.86 -6.90 -30.38
CA THR A 344 13.12 -7.61 -30.71
C THR A 344 14.06 -7.59 -29.51
N GLU A 345 15.08 -8.47 -29.46
CA GLU A 345 16.07 -8.43 -28.37
C GLU A 345 16.72 -7.03 -28.28
N ASN A 346 17.01 -6.39 -29.41
CA ASN A 346 17.59 -5.04 -29.43
C ASN A 346 16.69 -3.98 -28.78
N ILE A 347 15.38 -4.03 -29.03
CA ILE A 347 14.42 -3.13 -28.38
C ILE A 347 14.35 -3.45 -26.88
N ALA A 348 14.27 -4.74 -26.52
CA ALA A 348 14.23 -5.19 -25.14
C ALA A 348 15.47 -4.72 -24.35
N GLU A 349 16.67 -4.84 -24.93
CA GLU A 349 17.93 -4.39 -24.32
C GLU A 349 17.97 -2.86 -24.17
N THR A 350 17.29 -2.13 -25.04
CA THR A 350 17.18 -0.67 -24.92
C THR A 350 16.22 -0.27 -23.79
N ILE A 351 15.18 -1.06 -23.53
CA ILE A 351 14.22 -0.83 -22.45
C ILE A 351 14.79 -1.24 -21.08
N ARG A 352 15.56 -2.33 -21.02
CA ARG A 352 16.08 -2.94 -19.79
C ARG A 352 16.73 -1.96 -18.79
N PRO A 353 17.53 -0.95 -19.19
CA PRO A 353 18.10 0.03 -18.26
C PRO A 353 17.10 0.87 -17.47
N TYR A 354 15.84 0.98 -17.95
CA TYR A 354 14.78 1.75 -17.33
C TYR A 354 13.89 0.91 -16.41
N ILE A 355 13.92 -0.41 -16.56
CA ILE A 355 13.21 -1.36 -15.68
C ILE A 355 13.79 -1.27 -14.26
N PRO A 356 13.00 -1.50 -13.18
CA PRO A 356 13.53 -1.58 -11.82
C PRO A 356 14.68 -2.58 -11.70
N ARG A 357 15.73 -2.21 -10.95
CA ARG A 357 17.00 -2.97 -10.89
C ARG A 357 16.80 -4.46 -10.63
N ARG A 358 15.84 -4.81 -9.77
CA ARG A 358 15.53 -6.21 -9.41
C ARG A 358 15.04 -7.06 -10.58
N TYR A 359 14.44 -6.47 -11.62
CA TYR A 359 13.96 -7.20 -12.80
C TYR A 359 14.92 -7.11 -14.00
N ARG A 360 15.98 -6.31 -13.94
CA ARG A 360 16.96 -6.23 -15.05
C ARG A 360 17.69 -7.55 -15.27
N VAL A 361 17.84 -8.34 -14.19
CA VAL A 361 18.48 -9.67 -14.20
C VAL A 361 17.69 -10.73 -14.93
N ALA A 362 16.40 -10.47 -15.22
CA ALA A 362 15.60 -11.34 -16.07
C ALA A 362 16.19 -11.36 -17.49
N SER A 363 16.90 -12.45 -17.82
CA SER A 363 17.39 -12.76 -19.17
C SER A 363 16.35 -13.45 -20.03
N SER A 364 15.29 -14.03 -19.42
CA SER A 364 14.20 -14.64 -20.16
C SER A 364 12.93 -13.79 -20.05
N TRP A 365 12.43 -13.33 -21.19
CA TRP A 365 11.15 -12.64 -21.27
C TRP A 365 10.16 -13.55 -22.00
N LYS A 366 9.05 -13.85 -21.34
CA LYS A 366 8.04 -14.80 -21.83
C LYS A 366 6.91 -14.06 -22.53
N LEU A 367 6.58 -14.45 -23.76
CA LEU A 367 5.38 -13.93 -24.42
C LEU A 367 4.14 -14.42 -23.66
N LEU A 368 3.40 -13.50 -23.06
CA LEU A 368 2.12 -13.78 -22.40
C LEU A 368 0.97 -13.67 -23.39
N TYR A 369 1.02 -12.67 -24.27
CA TYR A 369 -0.05 -12.39 -25.23
C TYR A 369 0.49 -11.70 -26.48
N SER A 370 -0.15 -11.96 -27.62
CA SER A 370 0.12 -11.38 -28.93
C SER A 370 -1.18 -11.39 -29.73
N LEU A 371 -1.50 -10.30 -30.43
CA LEU A 371 -2.68 -10.22 -31.30
C LEU A 371 -2.66 -11.32 -32.36
N ASP A 372 -1.51 -11.52 -33.01
CA ASP A 372 -1.32 -12.54 -34.05
C ASP A 372 -1.50 -13.97 -33.52
N GLN A 373 -0.99 -14.29 -32.32
CA GLN A 373 -1.09 -15.65 -31.77
C GLN A 373 -2.41 -15.98 -31.08
N HIS A 374 -3.04 -14.99 -30.45
CA HIS A 374 -4.11 -15.20 -29.47
C HIS A 374 -5.43 -14.48 -29.82
N GLY A 375 -5.45 -13.72 -30.92
CA GLY A 375 -6.63 -13.03 -31.43
C GLY A 375 -6.95 -11.71 -30.73
N VAL A 376 -7.74 -10.87 -31.39
CA VAL A 376 -7.98 -9.44 -31.09
C VAL A 376 -9.10 -9.16 -30.07
N SER A 377 -9.03 -9.73 -28.87
CA SER A 377 -10.04 -9.45 -27.84
C SER A 377 -9.43 -9.24 -26.45
N LEU A 378 -10.00 -8.34 -25.65
CA LEU A 378 -9.63 -8.21 -24.24
C LEU A 378 -9.87 -9.51 -23.45
N PHE A 379 -10.87 -10.29 -23.82
CA PHE A 379 -11.13 -11.57 -23.17
C PHE A 379 -9.95 -12.54 -23.34
N SER A 380 -9.41 -12.67 -24.56
CA SER A 380 -8.23 -13.52 -24.81
C SER A 380 -6.99 -12.96 -24.15
N LEU A 381 -6.78 -11.64 -24.16
CA LEU A 381 -5.72 -10.97 -23.40
C LEU A 381 -5.75 -11.37 -21.93
N TYR A 382 -6.86 -11.11 -21.23
CA TYR A 382 -6.98 -11.41 -19.81
C TYR A 382 -6.89 -12.91 -19.52
N SER A 383 -7.43 -13.76 -20.40
CA SER A 383 -7.32 -15.21 -20.26
C SER A 383 -5.88 -15.70 -20.38
N SER A 384 -5.08 -15.08 -21.25
CA SER A 384 -3.67 -15.43 -21.45
C SER A 384 -2.75 -14.88 -20.36
N THR A 385 -3.11 -13.76 -19.72
CA THR A 385 -2.29 -13.12 -18.68
C THR A 385 -2.67 -13.51 -17.25
N LYS A 386 -3.83 -14.15 -17.03
CA LYS A 386 -4.40 -14.42 -15.69
C LYS A 386 -3.45 -15.14 -14.73
N ASP A 387 -2.69 -16.11 -15.23
CA ASP A 387 -1.85 -17.02 -14.43
C ASP A 387 -0.43 -16.45 -14.20
N TYR A 388 -0.11 -15.32 -14.83
CA TYR A 388 1.17 -14.65 -14.64
C TYR A 388 1.04 -13.54 -13.59
N GLU A 389 1.84 -13.63 -12.53
CA GLU A 389 1.96 -12.57 -11.51
C GLU A 389 3.36 -11.97 -11.58
N GLY A 390 3.44 -10.71 -11.99
CA GLY A 390 4.70 -10.01 -12.14
C GLY A 390 4.60 -8.80 -13.07
N PRO A 391 5.71 -8.07 -13.25
CA PRO A 391 5.78 -6.97 -14.18
C PRO A 391 5.85 -7.46 -15.62
N CYS A 392 5.32 -6.67 -16.54
CA CYS A 392 5.38 -6.99 -17.97
C CYS A 392 5.69 -5.77 -18.84
N ILE A 393 6.16 -6.03 -20.04
CA ILE A 393 6.31 -5.06 -21.11
C ILE A 393 5.13 -5.21 -22.05
N MET A 394 4.34 -4.15 -22.18
CA MET A 394 3.34 -4.00 -23.22
C MET A 394 3.95 -3.22 -24.38
N ILE A 395 3.76 -3.70 -25.60
CA ILE A 395 4.28 -3.06 -26.82
C ILE A 395 3.21 -3.09 -27.91
N ILE A 396 3.12 -2.00 -28.67
CA ILE A 396 2.17 -1.80 -29.77
C ILE A 396 2.95 -1.36 -31.02
N LYS A 397 2.53 -1.87 -32.18
CA LYS A 397 2.85 -1.32 -33.50
C LYS A 397 1.56 -0.83 -34.15
N ASP A 398 1.52 0.45 -34.49
CA ASP A 398 0.36 1.07 -35.13
C ASP A 398 0.38 0.98 -36.67
N ALA A 399 -0.70 1.39 -37.32
CA ALA A 399 -0.83 1.42 -38.78
C ALA A 399 0.16 2.38 -39.47
N ASP A 400 0.67 3.37 -38.74
CA ASP A 400 1.73 4.28 -39.18
C ASP A 400 3.15 3.73 -38.88
N LYS A 401 3.24 2.44 -38.51
CA LYS A 401 4.46 1.70 -38.18
C LYS A 401 5.26 2.27 -37.01
N GLN A 402 4.63 3.05 -36.14
CA GLN A 402 5.25 3.50 -34.90
C GLN A 402 5.21 2.40 -33.86
N ILE A 403 6.29 2.28 -33.09
CA ILE A 403 6.39 1.31 -31.99
C ILE A 403 6.56 2.07 -30.67
N TYR A 404 5.69 1.75 -29.73
CA TYR A 404 5.65 2.34 -28.40
C TYR A 404 4.94 1.39 -27.45
N GLY A 405 4.97 1.72 -26.16
CA GLY A 405 4.38 0.83 -25.18
C GLY A 405 4.56 1.32 -23.76
N ALA A 406 4.47 0.37 -22.85
CA ALA A 406 4.59 0.61 -21.42
C ALA A 406 5.38 -0.51 -20.75
N TYR A 407 6.16 -0.16 -19.73
CA TYR A 407 6.47 -1.11 -18.67
C TYR A 407 5.38 -1.00 -17.62
N LEU A 408 4.85 -2.15 -17.23
CA LEU A 408 3.77 -2.29 -16.27
C LEU A 408 4.30 -3.06 -15.06
N SER A 409 4.14 -2.52 -13.86
CA SER A 409 4.57 -3.17 -12.62
C SER A 409 3.71 -4.39 -12.24
N SER A 410 2.54 -4.54 -12.89
CA SER A 410 1.63 -5.68 -12.78
C SER A 410 1.10 -6.01 -14.17
N THR A 411 0.84 -7.30 -14.42
CA THR A 411 0.20 -7.75 -15.66
C THR A 411 -1.20 -7.19 -15.85
N LEU A 412 -1.68 -7.20 -17.10
CA LEU A 412 -3.01 -6.75 -17.49
C LEU A 412 -4.07 -7.73 -16.97
N LYS A 413 -4.96 -7.27 -16.08
CA LYS A 413 -6.06 -8.05 -15.50
C LYS A 413 -7.36 -7.27 -15.65
N CYS A 414 -8.47 -7.95 -15.93
CA CYS A 414 -9.79 -7.33 -15.87
C CYS A 414 -10.09 -6.96 -14.41
N GLN A 415 -10.22 -5.68 -14.11
CA GLN A 415 -10.63 -5.19 -12.81
C GLN A 415 -11.90 -4.34 -12.94
N ASN A 416 -12.62 -4.15 -11.83
CA ASN A 416 -13.87 -3.38 -11.76
C ASN A 416 -13.60 -1.87 -11.87
N ASN A 417 -13.00 -1.43 -12.97
CA ASN A 417 -12.72 -0.04 -13.29
C ASN A 417 -11.85 0.70 -12.25
N MET A 418 -10.95 -0.03 -11.58
CA MET A 418 -9.97 0.52 -10.64
C MET A 418 -8.59 0.62 -11.27
N TYR A 419 -7.86 1.69 -10.94
CA TYR A 419 -6.46 1.77 -11.29
C TYR A 419 -5.62 0.85 -10.40
N TYR A 420 -4.61 0.22 -10.98
CA TYR A 420 -3.63 -0.61 -10.29
C TYR A 420 -2.24 -0.43 -10.90
N GLY A 421 -1.23 -1.05 -10.30
CA GLY A 421 0.18 -0.84 -10.63
C GLY A 421 0.85 0.14 -9.67
N THR A 422 2.14 0.38 -9.87
CA THR A 422 2.99 1.21 -9.01
C THR A 422 3.64 2.32 -9.84
N GLY A 423 4.23 3.30 -9.16
CA GLY A 423 5.03 4.36 -9.79
C GLY A 423 6.29 3.91 -10.55
N GLU A 424 6.53 2.59 -10.63
CA GLU A 424 7.57 2.02 -11.49
C GLU A 424 7.11 1.86 -12.94
N CYS A 425 5.80 1.95 -13.20
CA CYS A 425 5.28 2.01 -14.55
C CYS A 425 5.88 3.20 -15.31
N PHE A 426 6.08 3.03 -16.61
CA PHE A 426 6.49 4.12 -17.49
C PHE A 426 5.99 3.86 -18.91
N LEU A 427 5.70 4.94 -19.63
CA LEU A 427 5.46 4.88 -21.07
C LEU A 427 6.78 5.04 -21.81
N TRP A 428 6.86 4.50 -23.02
CA TRP A 428 8.02 4.68 -23.87
C TRP A 428 7.63 4.64 -25.35
N LYS A 429 8.46 5.24 -26.21
CA LYS A 429 8.30 5.20 -27.66
C LYS A 429 9.64 5.14 -28.37
N LEU A 430 9.71 4.50 -29.53
CA LEU A 430 10.85 4.63 -30.42
C LEU A 430 10.91 6.03 -31.02
N THR A 431 12.08 6.66 -31.01
CA THR A 431 12.30 7.97 -31.63
C THR A 431 12.97 7.79 -32.99
N SER A 432 12.15 7.44 -34.00
CA SER A 432 12.44 7.29 -35.44
C SER A 432 13.62 6.41 -35.88
N GLU A 433 13.31 5.53 -36.84
CA GLU A 433 14.21 4.70 -37.65
C GLU A 433 15.07 5.47 -38.69
N LYS A 434 14.92 6.79 -38.83
CA LYS A 434 15.49 7.51 -40.00
C LYS A 434 17.02 7.65 -40.01
N ASP A 435 17.72 7.26 -38.95
CA ASP A 435 19.19 7.24 -38.91
C ASP A 435 19.81 5.85 -39.16
N TYR A 436 19.00 4.81 -39.43
CA TYR A 436 19.51 3.43 -39.69
C TYR A 436 20.38 3.30 -40.95
N LYS A 437 20.52 4.36 -41.76
CA LYS A 437 21.41 4.35 -42.93
C LYS A 437 22.86 4.76 -42.64
N LYS A 438 23.27 4.96 -41.38
CA LYS A 438 24.67 5.32 -41.07
C LYS A 438 25.45 4.39 -40.14
N GLU A 439 24.83 3.51 -39.37
CA GLU A 439 25.57 2.60 -38.47
C GLU A 439 24.85 1.25 -38.36
N GLU A 440 25.42 0.18 -38.96
CA GLU A 440 24.86 -1.19 -39.00
C GLU A 440 24.77 -1.89 -37.63
N HIS A 441 25.20 -1.24 -36.54
CA HIS A 441 25.31 -1.85 -35.20
C HIS A 441 24.76 -0.99 -34.06
N ALA A 442 24.04 0.09 -34.34
CA ALA A 442 23.48 0.94 -33.29
C ALA A 442 22.15 0.37 -32.73
N LEU A 443 22.05 0.25 -31.41
CA LEU A 443 20.80 -0.08 -30.73
C LEU A 443 19.72 0.99 -31.02
N PRO A 444 18.43 0.60 -31.11
CA PRO A 444 17.34 1.54 -31.28
C PRO A 444 17.34 2.59 -30.15
N LYS A 445 16.87 3.80 -30.45
CA LYS A 445 16.69 4.85 -29.43
C LYS A 445 15.23 4.91 -28.98
N ILE A 446 15.03 4.89 -27.67
CA ILE A 446 13.73 5.11 -27.05
C ILE A 446 13.71 6.44 -26.30
N LYS A 447 12.52 7.03 -26.21
CA LYS A 447 12.19 8.07 -25.23
C LYS A 447 11.30 7.44 -24.18
N VAL A 448 11.65 7.63 -22.91
CA VAL A 448 10.94 7.07 -21.75
C VAL A 448 10.27 8.21 -20.98
N PHE A 449 9.05 7.95 -20.53
CA PHE A 449 8.20 8.86 -19.76
C PHE A 449 7.91 8.18 -18.42
N PRO A 450 8.79 8.40 -17.42
CA PRO A 450 8.60 7.83 -16.09
C PRO A 450 7.42 8.48 -15.38
N TRP A 451 6.96 7.83 -14.33
CA TRP A 451 5.96 8.40 -13.45
C TRP A 451 6.40 9.78 -12.91
N THR A 452 5.47 10.74 -12.91
CA THR A 452 5.72 12.12 -12.49
C THR A 452 5.56 12.35 -10.99
N GLY A 453 4.94 11.42 -10.27
CA GLY A 453 4.53 11.62 -8.88
C GLY A 453 3.20 12.36 -8.69
N LYS A 454 2.52 12.79 -9.77
CA LYS A 454 1.31 13.64 -9.66
C LYS A 454 0.04 12.89 -9.25
N ASN A 455 -0.09 11.61 -9.61
CA ASN A 455 -1.22 10.73 -9.29
C ASN A 455 -0.83 9.26 -9.45
N ASP A 456 -1.64 8.32 -8.97
CA ASP A 456 -1.37 6.88 -9.04
C ASP A 456 -2.16 6.15 -10.16
N TYR A 457 -2.55 6.87 -11.22
CA TYR A 457 -3.40 6.36 -12.30
C TYR A 457 -2.61 5.55 -13.34
N MET A 458 -1.95 4.47 -12.90
CA MET A 458 -0.97 3.72 -13.71
C MET A 458 -1.63 2.84 -14.77
N ILE A 459 -2.48 1.90 -14.36
CA ILE A 459 -3.09 0.89 -15.24
C ILE A 459 -4.57 0.81 -14.91
N LEU A 460 -5.45 0.98 -15.89
CA LEU A 460 -6.91 0.82 -15.76
C LEU A 460 -7.38 -0.15 -16.83
N CYS A 461 -7.98 -1.26 -16.41
CA CYS A 461 -8.42 -2.33 -17.31
C CYS A 461 -9.79 -2.82 -16.88
N ASN A 462 -10.74 -2.88 -17.81
CA ASN A 462 -12.07 -3.45 -17.61
C ASN A 462 -12.48 -4.26 -18.86
N THR A 463 -13.76 -4.61 -19.00
CA THR A 463 -14.26 -5.37 -20.15
C THR A 463 -14.26 -4.58 -21.46
N ASP A 464 -14.24 -3.25 -21.38
CA ASP A 464 -14.51 -2.35 -22.50
C ASP A 464 -13.24 -1.68 -23.03
N PHE A 465 -12.20 -1.55 -22.20
CA PHE A 465 -10.92 -0.94 -22.58
C PHE A 465 -9.76 -1.31 -21.66
N ILE A 466 -8.55 -1.02 -22.14
CA ILE A 466 -7.33 -0.90 -21.33
C ILE A 466 -6.73 0.49 -21.48
N ALA A 467 -6.21 1.04 -20.39
CA ALA A 467 -5.60 2.36 -20.36
C ALA A 467 -4.39 2.40 -19.44
N ILE A 468 -3.32 3.04 -19.89
CA ILE A 468 -2.07 3.21 -19.16
C ILE A 468 -1.79 4.71 -19.00
N GLY A 469 -1.69 5.16 -17.75
CA GLY A 469 -1.52 6.57 -17.39
C GLY A 469 -2.82 7.35 -17.54
N GLY A 470 -3.21 8.09 -16.52
CA GLY A 470 -4.47 8.81 -16.46
C GLY A 470 -4.36 10.23 -15.88
N GLY A 471 -5.52 10.87 -15.71
CA GLY A 471 -5.66 12.19 -15.10
C GLY A 471 -6.18 13.24 -16.08
N ASP A 472 -6.88 14.25 -15.55
CA ASP A 472 -7.54 15.30 -16.32
C ASP A 472 -8.48 14.78 -17.44
N GLY A 473 -9.09 13.61 -17.23
CA GLY A 473 -9.97 12.95 -18.20
C GLY A 473 -9.26 12.42 -19.46
N LYS A 474 -7.93 12.27 -19.40
CA LYS A 474 -7.08 11.84 -20.52
C LYS A 474 -6.25 10.62 -20.13
N PHE A 475 -5.86 9.85 -21.15
CA PHE A 475 -5.01 8.69 -20.98
C PHE A 475 -3.71 8.83 -21.77
N GLY A 476 -2.61 8.38 -21.15
CA GLY A 476 -1.30 8.31 -21.81
C GLY A 476 -1.33 7.35 -22.99
N LEU A 477 -1.97 6.21 -22.80
CA LEU A 477 -2.27 5.20 -23.80
C LEU A 477 -3.61 4.53 -23.47
N TRP A 478 -4.47 4.33 -24.47
CA TRP A 478 -5.77 3.70 -24.31
C TRP A 478 -6.07 2.81 -25.52
N LEU A 479 -6.72 1.67 -25.33
CA LEU A 479 -7.20 0.75 -26.38
C LEU A 479 -8.60 0.24 -26.04
N ASN A 480 -9.45 0.08 -27.05
CA ASN A 480 -10.81 -0.45 -26.89
C ASN A 480 -10.84 -1.97 -26.66
N SER A 481 -12.05 -2.51 -26.43
CA SER A 481 -12.34 -3.94 -26.18
C SER A 481 -11.81 -4.91 -27.24
N ASP A 482 -11.75 -4.44 -28.49
CA ASP A 482 -11.33 -5.23 -29.64
C ASP A 482 -9.84 -5.02 -29.97
N LEU A 483 -9.12 -4.25 -29.14
CA LEU A 483 -7.69 -3.98 -29.28
C LEU A 483 -7.26 -3.42 -30.65
N GLU A 484 -8.20 -2.85 -31.41
CA GLU A 484 -7.98 -2.33 -32.77
C GLU A 484 -7.82 -0.80 -32.76
N LYS A 485 -8.55 -0.10 -31.91
CA LYS A 485 -8.59 1.37 -31.88
C LYS A 485 -7.99 1.86 -30.58
N GLY A 486 -7.04 2.78 -30.70
CA GLY A 486 -6.37 3.36 -29.55
C GLY A 486 -6.28 4.88 -29.59
N TYR A 487 -6.03 5.43 -28.40
CA TYR A 487 -5.75 6.84 -28.21
C TYR A 487 -4.48 7.03 -27.40
N SER A 488 -3.70 8.06 -27.70
CA SER A 488 -2.59 8.50 -26.87
C SER A 488 -2.62 10.01 -26.74
N THR A 489 -2.60 10.48 -25.51
CA THR A 489 -2.60 11.91 -25.18
C THR A 489 -1.60 12.18 -24.07
N ASN A 490 -1.28 13.47 -23.82
CA ASN A 490 -0.56 13.83 -22.61
C ASN A 490 -1.46 13.59 -21.40
N CYS A 491 -0.91 12.89 -20.40
CA CYS A 491 -1.57 12.68 -19.12
C CYS A 491 -0.67 13.14 -17.96
N PRO A 492 -1.25 13.60 -16.84
CA PRO A 492 -0.48 13.98 -15.66
C PRO A 492 0.38 12.84 -15.09
N THR A 493 -0.02 11.58 -15.20
CA THR A 493 0.73 10.43 -14.63
C THR A 493 2.15 10.34 -15.16
N PHE A 494 2.36 10.53 -16.46
CA PHE A 494 3.66 10.34 -17.11
C PHE A 494 4.22 11.61 -17.76
N ASP A 495 3.42 12.68 -17.81
CA ASP A 495 3.72 13.90 -18.59
C ASP A 495 4.24 13.56 -20.00
N ASN A 496 3.66 12.51 -20.59
CA ASN A 496 4.09 11.99 -21.86
C ASN A 496 3.62 12.89 -23.00
N GLU A 497 4.37 12.89 -24.10
CA GLU A 497 3.80 13.36 -25.37
C GLU A 497 2.90 12.27 -25.98
N CYS A 498 2.17 12.60 -27.04
CA CYS A 498 1.49 11.59 -27.84
C CYS A 498 2.49 10.53 -28.33
N LEU A 499 2.25 9.27 -27.97
CA LEU A 499 3.15 8.16 -28.29
C LEU A 499 3.13 7.86 -29.81
N ALA A 500 1.94 7.88 -30.41
CA ALA A 500 1.71 7.75 -31.84
C ALA A 500 1.94 9.08 -32.59
N LEU A 501 1.90 9.04 -33.92
CA LEU A 501 1.95 10.26 -34.75
C LEU A 501 0.73 11.16 -34.57
N LYS A 502 -0.43 10.57 -34.26
CA LYS A 502 -1.71 11.24 -34.04
C LYS A 502 -2.32 10.74 -32.73
N GLN A 503 -3.19 11.55 -32.14
CA GLN A 503 -3.86 11.18 -30.89
C GLN A 503 -4.72 9.92 -31.02
N GLN A 504 -5.29 9.65 -32.21
CA GLN A 504 -5.99 8.41 -32.52
C GLN A 504 -5.11 7.55 -33.41
N PHE A 505 -5.05 6.25 -33.13
CA PHE A 505 -4.29 5.30 -33.92
C PHE A 505 -5.05 3.98 -34.07
N GLN A 506 -4.71 3.23 -35.12
CA GLN A 506 -5.15 1.85 -35.29
C GLN A 506 -4.01 0.93 -34.86
N CYS A 507 -4.28 0.08 -33.88
CA CYS A 507 -3.35 -0.93 -33.38
C CYS A 507 -3.33 -2.10 -34.36
N MET A 508 -2.17 -2.36 -34.97
CA MET A 508 -2.00 -3.47 -35.92
C MET A 508 -1.48 -4.69 -35.19
N GLU A 509 -0.46 -4.50 -34.35
CA GLU A 509 0.13 -5.56 -33.54
C GLU A 509 0.28 -5.09 -32.09
N MET A 510 0.07 -6.00 -31.16
CA MET A 510 0.34 -5.78 -29.74
C MET A 510 0.89 -7.07 -29.13
N GLU A 511 1.91 -6.93 -28.29
CA GLU A 511 2.45 -8.03 -27.50
C GLU A 511 2.56 -7.63 -26.02
N VAL A 512 2.49 -8.63 -25.14
CA VAL A 512 2.70 -8.49 -23.70
C VAL A 512 3.72 -9.52 -23.25
N TRP A 513 4.81 -9.06 -22.66
CA TRP A 513 5.98 -9.87 -22.30
C TRP A 513 6.21 -9.85 -20.79
N GLY A 514 6.10 -11.01 -20.13
CA GLY A 514 6.39 -11.17 -18.71
C GLY A 514 7.88 -11.29 -18.44
N LEU A 515 8.37 -10.61 -17.40
CA LEU A 515 9.76 -10.72 -16.95
C LEU A 515 9.88 -11.91 -15.98
N THR A 516 10.66 -12.93 -16.35
CA THR A 516 10.87 -14.11 -15.50
C THR A 516 12.25 -14.01 -14.87
N ILE A 517 12.31 -13.97 -13.54
CA ILE A 517 13.57 -14.05 -12.77
C ILE A 517 13.84 -15.50 -12.42
#